data_AF-A0A7V9IF82-F1
#
_entry.id   AF-A0A7V9IF82-F1
#
_cell.length_a   1.000
_cell.length_b   1.000
_cell.length_c   1.000
_cell.angle_alpha   90.00
_cell.angle_beta   90.00
_cell.angle_gamma   90.00
#
_symmetry.space_group_name_H-M   'P 1'
#
loop_
_entity.id
_entity.type
_entity.pdbx_description
1 polymer ?
#
loop_
_entity_poly.entity_id
_entity_poly.type
_entity_poly.pdbx_seq_one_letter_code
_entity_poly.pdbx_strand_id
1 'polypeptide(L)'
;MRLRFNIDNAEIHRLYTEEKITQQEIGRRYGITRQAVSYRLRIYREQLKSGKVPFHRDTPAEMELIKDRFQKGWTLDQLGKELGLTPQAIRYRLQVSGVIPPRKPRRKGTDPKKKHSSRSRPNRYSDQ
;
A
#
# COMPACT_ATOMS: atom_id res chain seq x y z
N MET A 1 -6.54 -15.28 -22.04
CA MET A 1 -6.60 -16.47 -21.17
C MET A 1 -7.16 -16.06 -19.83
N ARG A 2 -8.35 -16.55 -19.45
CA ARG A 2 -9.19 -16.06 -18.33
C ARG A 2 -9.06 -17.00 -17.12
N LEU A 3 -8.71 -16.40 -15.97
CA LEU A 3 -8.88 -16.80 -14.56
C LEU A 3 -8.83 -18.32 -14.22
N ARG A 4 -7.75 -18.76 -13.57
CA ARG A 4 -7.70 -20.05 -12.84
C ARG A 4 -7.22 -19.82 -11.40
N PHE A 5 -8.20 -19.97 -10.50
CA PHE A 5 -8.16 -20.08 -9.04
C PHE A 5 -7.73 -18.83 -8.26
N ASN A 6 -8.74 -18.23 -7.63
CA ASN A 6 -8.66 -17.12 -6.69
C ASN A 6 -8.07 -17.58 -5.34
N ILE A 7 -6.86 -18.15 -5.35
CA ILE A 7 -6.13 -18.46 -4.12
C ILE A 7 -5.39 -17.21 -3.66
N ASP A 8 -5.52 -16.88 -2.38
CA ASP A 8 -4.85 -15.73 -1.78
C ASP A 8 -3.35 -15.99 -1.55
N ASN A 9 -2.56 -14.91 -1.52
CA ASN A 9 -1.13 -14.96 -1.27
C ASN A 9 -0.80 -15.47 0.14
N ALA A 10 -1.66 -15.17 1.13
CA ALA A 10 -1.51 -15.68 2.49
C ALA A 10 -1.63 -17.22 2.52
N GLU A 11 -2.60 -17.77 1.78
CA GLU A 11 -2.80 -19.21 1.70
C GLU A 11 -1.65 -19.91 0.98
N ILE A 12 -1.16 -19.35 -0.13
CA ILE A 12 0.05 -19.87 -0.80
C ILE A 12 1.25 -19.87 0.17
N HIS A 13 1.40 -18.84 0.99
CA HIS A 13 2.47 -18.77 1.98
C HIS A 13 2.33 -19.86 3.03
N ARG A 14 1.12 -20.07 3.57
CA ARG A 14 0.79 -21.10 4.55
C ARG A 14 1.14 -22.50 4.04
N LEU A 15 0.64 -22.87 2.86
CA LEU A 15 0.93 -24.17 2.21
C LEU A 15 2.43 -24.41 2.03
N TYR A 16 3.18 -23.35 1.71
CA TYR A 16 4.63 -23.45 1.52
C TYR A 16 5.42 -23.51 2.83
N THR A 17 5.00 -22.78 3.88
CA THR A 17 5.76 -22.67 5.14
C THR A 17 5.33 -23.66 6.21
N GLU A 18 4.02 -23.85 6.41
CA GLU A 18 3.43 -24.74 7.41
C GLU A 18 3.34 -26.17 6.87
N GLU A 19 2.72 -26.36 5.71
CA GLU A 19 2.48 -27.69 5.13
C GLU A 19 3.65 -28.23 4.30
N LYS A 20 4.72 -27.43 4.12
CA LYS A 20 5.95 -27.76 3.35
C LYS A 20 5.68 -28.26 1.92
N ILE A 21 4.56 -27.86 1.33
CA ILE A 21 4.21 -28.24 -0.05
C ILE A 21 5.12 -27.47 -1.01
N THR A 22 5.64 -28.17 -2.03
CA THR A 22 6.52 -27.56 -3.02
C THR A 22 5.74 -26.59 -3.92
N GLN A 23 6.42 -25.56 -4.43
CA GLN A 23 5.81 -24.57 -5.34
C GLN A 23 5.24 -25.21 -6.61
N GLN A 24 5.85 -26.31 -7.07
CA GLN A 24 5.39 -27.05 -8.25
C GLN A 24 4.07 -27.77 -7.97
N GLU A 25 3.95 -28.35 -6.78
CA GLU A 25 2.73 -29.03 -6.34
C GLU A 25 1.60 -28.04 -6.05
N ILE A 26 1.88 -26.90 -5.40
CA ILE A 26 0.93 -25.79 -5.26
C ILE A 26 0.43 -25.34 -6.64
N GLY A 27 1.36 -25.21 -7.59
CA GLY A 27 1.02 -24.84 -8.96
C GLY A 27 0.09 -25.83 -9.65
N ARG A 28 0.36 -27.14 -9.50
CA ARG A 28 -0.49 -28.21 -10.04
C ARG A 28 -1.88 -28.20 -9.40
N ARG A 29 -1.97 -28.13 -8.07
CA ARG A 29 -3.23 -28.15 -7.32
C ARG A 29 -4.15 -26.98 -7.67
N TYR A 30 -3.57 -25.79 -7.82
CA TYR A 30 -4.33 -24.56 -8.04
C TYR A 30 -4.27 -24.05 -9.49
N GLY A 31 -3.78 -24.86 -10.43
CA GLY A 31 -3.73 -24.50 -11.85
C GLY A 31 -2.92 -23.23 -12.16
N ILE A 32 -1.93 -22.90 -11.34
CA ILE A 32 -1.04 -21.74 -11.51
C ILE A 32 0.40 -22.21 -11.81
N THR A 33 1.16 -21.43 -12.58
CA THR A 33 2.54 -21.83 -12.89
C THR A 33 3.42 -21.73 -11.64
N ARG A 34 4.47 -22.56 -11.57
CA ARG A 34 5.49 -22.45 -10.50
C ARG A 34 6.05 -21.03 -10.38
N GLN A 35 6.22 -20.35 -11.51
CA GLN A 35 6.69 -18.95 -11.55
C GLN A 35 5.68 -18.00 -10.89
N ALA A 36 4.38 -18.18 -11.13
CA ALA A 36 3.33 -17.40 -10.47
C ALA A 36 3.32 -17.63 -8.96
N VAL A 37 3.50 -18.87 -8.49
CA VAL A 37 3.62 -19.20 -7.06
C VAL A 37 4.84 -18.49 -6.45
N SER A 38 6.00 -18.59 -7.10
CA SER A 38 7.23 -17.95 -6.65
C SER A 38 7.10 -16.42 -6.57
N TYR A 39 6.51 -15.80 -7.59
CA TYR A 39 6.24 -14.36 -7.61
C TYR A 39 5.32 -13.94 -6.46
N ARG A 40 4.22 -14.66 -6.24
CA ARG A 40 3.26 -14.39 -5.16
C ARG A 40 3.88 -14.53 -3.78
N LEU A 41 4.70 -15.56 -3.55
CA LEU A 41 5.45 -15.73 -2.30
C LEU A 41 6.43 -14.57 -2.05
N ARG A 42 7.10 -14.09 -3.09
CA ARG A 42 8.02 -12.95 -2.98
C ARG A 42 7.28 -11.68 -2.57
N ILE A 43 6.20 -11.35 -3.28
CA ILE A 43 5.35 -10.19 -2.99
C ILE A 43 4.80 -10.27 -1.55
N TYR A 44 4.31 -11.43 -1.12
CA TYR A 44 3.79 -11.60 0.24
C TYR A 44 4.88 -11.41 1.31
N ARG A 45 6.09 -11.94 1.10
CA ARG A 45 7.21 -11.74 2.03
C ARG A 45 7.68 -10.28 2.08
N GLU A 46 7.71 -9.58 0.95
CA GLU A 46 8.02 -8.15 0.89
C GLU A 46 6.95 -7.32 1.63
N GLN A 47 5.67 -7.72 1.55
CA GLN A 47 4.58 -7.10 2.31
C GLN A 47 4.75 -7.33 3.83
N LEU A 48 5.05 -8.56 4.25
CA LEU A 48 5.34 -8.87 5.66
C LEU A 48 6.53 -8.05 6.20
N LYS A 49 7.59 -7.88 5.41
CA LYS A 49 8.79 -7.12 5.80
C LYS A 49 8.58 -5.61 5.82
N SER A 50 7.82 -5.09 4.87
CA SER A 50 7.63 -3.65 4.73
C SER A 50 6.60 -3.07 5.72
N GLY A 51 5.78 -3.93 6.36
CA GLY A 51 4.64 -3.49 7.16
C GLY A 51 3.61 -2.69 6.36
N LYS A 52 3.79 -2.60 5.03
CA LYS A 52 2.92 -1.88 4.11
C LYS A 52 1.93 -2.90 3.57
N VAL A 53 0.70 -2.81 4.07
CA VAL A 53 -0.45 -3.55 3.55
C VAL A 53 -0.53 -3.32 2.02
N PRO A 54 -0.78 -4.36 1.20
CA PRO A 54 -0.96 -4.18 -0.23
C PRO A 54 -1.93 -3.03 -0.52
N PHE A 55 -1.68 -2.32 -1.61
CA PHE A 55 -2.59 -1.29 -2.10
C PHE A 55 -3.94 -1.94 -2.39
N HIS A 56 -4.88 -1.83 -1.44
CA HIS A 56 -6.21 -2.39 -1.57
C HIS A 56 -6.89 -1.67 -2.73
N ARG A 57 -7.12 -2.37 -3.85
CA ARG A 57 -7.83 -1.77 -4.98
C ARG A 57 -9.25 -1.52 -4.52
N ASP A 58 -9.62 -0.24 -4.40
CA ASP A 58 -10.95 0.17 -3.98
C ASP A 58 -12.00 -0.53 -4.85
N THR A 59 -12.76 -1.47 -4.27
CA THR A 59 -13.88 -2.06 -4.99
C THR A 59 -15.09 -1.11 -4.91
N PRO A 60 -15.91 -0.99 -5.97
CA PRO A 60 -17.11 -0.14 -5.91
C PRO A 60 -18.04 -0.50 -4.75
N ALA A 61 -18.17 -1.79 -4.44
CA ALA A 61 -18.99 -2.28 -3.32
C ALA A 61 -18.48 -1.81 -1.94
N GLU A 62 -17.16 -1.84 -1.72
CA GLU A 62 -16.57 -1.31 -0.48
C GLU A 62 -16.80 0.20 -0.34
N MET A 63 -16.75 0.93 -1.45
CA MET A 63 -16.99 2.38 -1.44
C MET A 63 -18.43 2.69 -1.04
N GLU A 64 -19.41 1.94 -1.55
CA GLU A 64 -20.81 2.09 -1.14
C GLU A 64 -21.02 1.75 0.33
N LEU A 65 -20.44 0.65 0.81
CA LEU A 65 -20.51 0.24 2.21
C LEU A 65 -19.93 1.30 3.16
N ILE A 66 -18.78 1.88 2.81
CA ILE A 66 -18.14 2.95 3.59
C ILE A 66 -19.06 4.17 3.67
N LYS A 67 -19.71 4.56 2.57
CA LYS A 67 -20.62 5.71 2.52
C LYS A 67 -21.86 5.47 3.40
N ASP A 68 -22.53 4.34 3.21
CA ASP A 68 -23.75 3.98 3.95
C ASP A 68 -23.49 3.93 5.47
N ARG A 69 -22.41 3.24 5.88
CA ARG A 69 -22.07 3.12 7.31
C ARG A 69 -21.63 4.46 7.91
N PHE A 70 -20.89 5.27 7.16
CA PHE A 70 -20.51 6.62 7.61
C PHE A 70 -21.74 7.53 7.79
N GLN A 71 -22.72 7.46 6.89
CA GLN A 71 -24.00 8.17 7.05
C GLN A 71 -24.79 7.69 8.27
N LYS A 72 -24.69 6.41 8.62
CA LYS A 72 -25.25 5.82 9.85
C LYS A 72 -24.47 6.17 11.12
N GLY A 73 -23.46 7.03 11.04
CA GLY A 73 -22.70 7.53 12.19
C GLY A 73 -21.51 6.67 12.60
N TRP A 74 -21.09 5.70 11.78
CA TRP A 74 -19.89 4.91 12.07
C TRP A 74 -18.63 5.79 12.02
N THR A 75 -17.72 5.55 12.95
CA THR A 75 -16.45 6.26 13.00
C THR A 75 -15.44 5.68 12.01
N LEU A 76 -14.45 6.50 11.60
CA LEU A 76 -13.38 6.06 10.70
C LEU A 76 -12.57 4.88 11.27
N ASP A 77 -12.46 4.80 12.60
CA ASP A 77 -11.74 3.70 13.27
C ASP A 77 -12.51 2.38 13.20
N GLN A 78 -13.83 2.42 13.42
CA GLN A 78 -14.70 1.25 13.26
C GLN A 78 -14.71 0.74 11.82
N LEU A 79 -14.80 1.65 10.85
CA LEU A 79 -14.72 1.32 9.42
C LEU A 79 -13.35 0.74 9.04
N GLY A 80 -12.28 1.27 9.63
CA GLY A 80 -10.93 0.78 9.42
C GLY A 80 -10.74 -0.65 9.93
N LYS A 81 -11.20 -0.94 11.16
CA LYS A 81 -11.11 -2.28 11.76
C LYS A 81 -11.87 -3.33 10.97
N GLU A 82 -13.09 -3.00 10.55
CA GLU A 82 -13.90 -3.91 9.74
C GLU A 82 -13.24 -4.26 8.40
N LEU A 83 -12.72 -3.24 7.71
CA LEU A 83 -12.21 -3.39 6.34
C LEU A 83 -10.73 -3.72 6.28
N GLY A 84 -10.05 -3.83 7.43
CA GLY A 84 -8.59 -4.00 7.49
C GLY A 84 -7.82 -2.77 6.98
N LEU A 85 -8.42 -1.58 7.09
CA LEU A 85 -7.89 -0.33 6.56
C LEU A 85 -7.52 0.63 7.67
N THR A 86 -6.58 1.53 7.38
CA THR A 86 -6.29 2.62 8.31
C THR A 86 -7.42 3.66 8.27
N PRO A 87 -7.71 4.36 9.38
CA PRO A 87 -8.66 5.47 9.41
C PRO A 87 -8.35 6.55 8.37
N GLN A 88 -7.06 6.71 8.03
CA GLN A 88 -6.58 7.63 7.01
C GLN A 88 -6.99 7.18 5.59
N ALA A 89 -6.99 5.88 5.30
CA ALA A 89 -7.47 5.33 4.04
C ALA A 89 -8.99 5.52 3.89
N ILE A 90 -9.77 5.28 4.96
CA ILE A 90 -11.21 5.56 4.96
C ILE A 90 -11.49 7.05 4.72
N ARG A 91 -10.75 7.94 5.39
CA ARG A 91 -10.85 9.39 5.18
C ARG A 91 -10.58 9.78 3.72
N TYR A 92 -9.52 9.24 3.12
CA TYR A 92 -9.19 9.50 1.71
C TYR A 92 -10.33 9.07 0.78
N ARG A 93 -10.92 7.90 1.01
CA ARG A 93 -12.06 7.40 0.22
C ARG A 93 -13.31 8.27 0.35
N LEU A 94 -13.61 8.74 1.56
CA LEU A 94 -14.72 9.68 1.79
C LEU A 94 -14.45 11.05 1.13
N GLN A 95 -13.19 11.46 0.98
CA GLN A 95 -12.81 12.68 0.27
C GLN A 95 -12.92 12.55 -1.24
N VAL A 96 -12.39 11.47 -1.81
CA VAL A 96 -12.49 11.19 -3.26
C VAL A 96 -13.95 11.04 -3.69
N SER A 97 -14.78 10.47 -2.83
CA SER A 97 -16.21 10.31 -3.10
C SER A 97 -17.09 11.53 -2.79
N GLY A 98 -16.49 12.63 -2.30
CA GLY A 98 -17.20 13.89 -2.05
C GLY A 98 -18.04 13.92 -0.78
N VAL A 99 -18.02 12.88 0.06
CA VAL A 99 -18.77 12.83 1.32
C VAL A 99 -18.15 13.74 2.39
N ILE A 100 -16.82 13.85 2.41
CA ILE A 100 -16.08 14.74 3.32
C ILE A 100 -15.22 15.69 2.49
N PRO A 101 -15.12 16.98 2.83
CA PRO A 101 -14.24 17.90 2.12
C PRO A 101 -12.74 17.51 2.23
N PRO A 102 -11.93 17.78 1.19
CA PRO A 102 -10.50 17.58 1.25
C PRO A 102 -9.88 18.49 2.32
N ARG A 103 -8.85 17.99 3.02
CA ARG A 103 -8.10 18.84 3.95
C ARG A 103 -7.41 19.94 3.14
N LYS A 104 -7.55 21.20 3.57
CA LYS A 104 -6.79 22.31 2.97
C LYS A 104 -5.30 21.97 3.01
N PRO A 105 -4.55 22.16 1.93
CA PRO A 105 -3.11 21.94 1.96
C PRO A 105 -2.50 22.83 3.05
N ARG A 106 -1.65 22.25 3.90
CA ARG A 106 -0.82 23.05 4.80
C ARG A 106 0.03 23.94 3.91
N ARG A 107 -0.14 25.27 3.98
CA ARG A 107 0.74 26.22 3.29
C ARG A 107 2.17 25.86 3.70
N LYS A 108 3.01 25.44 2.75
CA LYS A 108 4.45 25.30 2.98
C LYS A 108 4.92 26.70 3.37
N GLY A 109 5.23 26.92 4.64
CA GLY A 109 5.90 28.13 5.07
C GLY A 109 7.20 28.23 4.27
N THR A 110 7.38 29.32 3.54
CA THR A 110 8.67 29.70 2.98
C THR A 110 9.66 29.81 4.14
N ASP A 111 10.58 28.85 4.26
CA ASP A 111 11.61 28.86 5.29
C ASP A 111 12.64 29.96 4.95
N PRO A 112 12.80 31.04 5.75
CA PRO A 112 13.62 32.18 5.38
C PRO A 112 15.13 31.97 5.66
N LYS A 113 15.59 30.74 5.92
CA LYS A 113 17.02 30.46 6.23
C LYS A 113 17.70 29.54 5.20
N LYS A 114 17.99 30.07 4.02
CA LYS A 114 19.18 29.67 3.25
C LYS A 114 20.05 30.90 2.99
N LYS A 115 20.83 31.31 3.99
CA LYS A 115 21.96 32.22 3.77
C LYS A 115 23.05 31.42 3.03
N HIS A 116 23.41 31.88 1.84
CA HIS A 116 24.54 31.34 1.08
C HIS A 116 25.81 31.41 1.95
N SER A 117 26.38 30.25 2.28
CA SER A 117 27.74 30.18 2.82
C SER A 117 28.70 30.33 1.66
N SER A 118 29.07 31.56 1.33
CA SER A 118 30.22 31.88 0.49
C SER A 118 31.49 31.60 1.28
N ARG A 119 31.99 30.36 1.21
CA ARG A 119 33.40 30.09 1.52
C ARG A 119 34.17 30.09 0.21
N SER A 120 34.77 31.24 -0.09
CA SER A 120 35.80 31.41 -1.12
C SER A 120 36.84 30.31 -1.00
N ARG A 121 37.00 29.51 -2.04
CA ARG A 121 38.22 28.73 -2.25
C ARG A 121 39.24 29.69 -2.88
N PRO A 122 40.41 29.96 -2.27
CA PRO A 122 41.43 30.74 -2.96
C PRO A 122 41.92 29.95 -4.18
N ASN A 123 41.90 30.62 -5.33
CA ASN A 123 42.36 30.12 -6.61
C ASN A 123 43.88 29.87 -6.54
N ARG A 124 44.32 28.65 -6.87
CA ARG A 124 45.73 28.21 -6.75
C ARG A 124 46.50 28.30 -8.07
N TYR A 125 46.17 29.26 -8.92
CA TYR A 125 46.92 29.54 -10.15
C TYR A 125 47.07 31.05 -10.35
N SER A 126 48.29 31.54 -10.12
CA SER A 126 48.90 32.71 -10.76
C SER A 126 50.40 32.57 -10.53
N ASP A 127 51.02 31.75 -11.37
CA ASP A 127 52.46 31.81 -11.66
C ASP A 127 52.79 33.17 -12.29
N GLN A 128 53.79 33.86 -11.76
CA GLN A 128 54.90 34.52 -12.49
C GLN A 128 55.96 35.03 -11.51
#